data_AF-A0A179UAF4-F1
#
_entry.id   AF-A0A179UAF4-F1
#
_cell.length_a   1.000
_cell.length_b   1.000
_cell.length_c   1.000
_cell.angle_alpha   90.00
_cell.angle_beta   90.00
_cell.angle_gamma   90.00
#
_symmetry.space_group_name_H-M   'P 1'
#
loop_
_entity.id
_entity.type
_entity.pdbx_description
1 polymer ?
#
loop_
_entity_poly.entity_id
_entity_poly.type
_entity_poly.pdbx_seq_one_letter_code
_entity_poly.pdbx_strand_id
1 'polypeptide(L)'
;MASDDGQVPLLERAEMPDTTPTIPKETAREIALLEREFVEAEVQAFRASIPLLRPLYTRRNALIASKLADADFWPRVFASEIEAYLLPSDEMIIRECLKNFTVERVSVNEAGDAGDPRDVRFTFEFDTSPERNVWFGGDGKLVKEFYWRKSIGVSEKSGRRKGLLDAACNLAEAEAKVAAGKKITPEQRLDLPEYEKLVTEVAKVEAQAGLRAERAERAADGDDDEDEDEDEDDHEDGGPADVSFFAWFGYRGRDISAEESEEAMKADEEYWGKIARGEKVEGDEEKEGEGDAASGDEFEEDEDADDDDEDGLMDAEIYPEGHELAMSLCDEVWDNALKYYVQSLQAPEFGSDIDFDMDGMEDDDDDDEEETDRPRKKAKT
;
A
#
# COMPACT_ATOMS: atom_id res chain seq x y z
N MET A 1 -60.20 13.19 -25.11
CA MET A 1 -60.06 11.86 -24.49
C MET A 1 -58.71 11.33 -24.98
N ALA A 2 -57.59 11.87 -24.50
CA ALA A 2 -56.94 11.65 -23.20
C ALA A 2 -56.07 10.38 -23.21
N SER A 3 -54.80 10.58 -22.85
CA SER A 3 -53.63 9.70 -22.60
C SER A 3 -52.49 10.26 -23.47
N ASP A 4 -51.68 11.26 -23.10
CA ASP A 4 -51.04 11.63 -21.81
C ASP A 4 -50.35 10.46 -21.11
N ASP A 5 -49.34 9.90 -21.80
CA ASP A 5 -48.24 9.21 -21.15
C ASP A 5 -47.10 10.22 -20.98
N GLY A 6 -46.84 10.56 -19.71
CA GLY A 6 -45.87 11.54 -19.28
C GLY A 6 -44.44 11.04 -19.46
N GLN A 7 -43.90 11.23 -20.66
CA GLN A 7 -42.45 11.19 -20.86
C GLN A 7 -41.93 12.62 -20.73
N VAL A 8 -41.52 12.95 -19.50
CA VAL A 8 -40.76 14.16 -19.21
C VAL A 8 -39.58 14.22 -20.19
N PRO A 9 -39.41 15.31 -20.97
CA PRO A 9 -38.29 15.44 -21.90
C PRO A 9 -36.97 15.26 -21.12
N LEU A 10 -36.04 14.47 -21.66
CA LEU A 10 -34.69 14.25 -21.09
C LEU A 10 -33.92 15.55 -20.73
N LEU A 11 -34.35 16.68 -21.27
CA LEU A 11 -33.82 18.02 -21.01
C LEU A 11 -34.23 18.60 -19.64
N GLU A 12 -35.27 18.08 -18.99
CA GLU A 12 -35.71 18.55 -17.66
C GLU A 12 -35.02 17.83 -16.50
N ARG A 13 -34.12 16.86 -16.78
CA ARG A 13 -33.26 16.21 -15.78
C ARG A 13 -31.98 17.01 -15.48
N ALA A 14 -31.75 18.11 -16.19
CA ALA A 14 -30.47 18.84 -16.20
C ALA A 14 -30.36 19.97 -15.16
N GLU A 15 -31.36 20.20 -14.31
CA GLU A 15 -31.30 21.26 -13.28
C GLU A 15 -31.83 20.74 -11.95
N MET A 16 -31.27 19.63 -11.45
CA MET A 16 -31.25 19.46 -9.99
C MET A 16 -30.25 20.50 -9.48
N PRO A 17 -30.65 21.46 -8.62
CA PRO A 17 -29.69 22.37 -8.02
C PRO A 17 -28.64 21.52 -7.33
N ASP A 18 -27.37 21.80 -7.58
CA ASP A 18 -26.28 21.09 -6.94
C ASP A 18 -26.43 21.28 -5.42
N THR A 19 -26.91 20.25 -4.75
CA THR A 19 -27.16 20.26 -3.30
C THR A 19 -25.94 19.81 -2.53
N THR A 20 -24.76 19.69 -3.17
CA THR A 20 -23.53 19.35 -2.45
C THR A 20 -23.28 20.40 -1.37
N PRO A 21 -23.26 20.02 -0.08
CA PRO A 21 -22.92 20.94 0.98
C PRO A 21 -21.49 21.46 0.78
N THR A 22 -21.31 22.78 0.78
CA THR A 22 -19.99 23.40 0.67
C THR A 22 -19.35 23.52 2.05
N ILE A 23 -18.17 22.93 2.20
CA ILE A 23 -17.39 22.99 3.44
C ILE A 23 -16.54 24.27 3.41
N PRO A 24 -16.57 25.13 4.46
CA PRO A 24 -15.67 26.28 4.55
C PRO A 24 -14.20 25.85 4.54
N LYS A 25 -13.31 26.62 3.89
CA LYS A 25 -11.87 26.30 3.80
C LYS A 25 -11.20 26.11 5.17
N GLU A 26 -11.61 26.89 6.18
CA GLU A 26 -11.12 26.74 7.55
C GLU A 26 -11.53 25.38 8.15
N THR A 27 -12.79 24.98 7.97
CA THR A 27 -13.29 23.67 8.39
C THR A 27 -12.61 22.52 7.65
N ALA A 28 -12.35 22.67 6.35
CA ALA A 28 -11.60 21.68 5.58
C ALA A 28 -10.17 21.49 6.13
N ARG A 29 -9.50 22.58 6.54
CA ARG A 29 -8.18 22.50 7.19
C ARG A 29 -8.22 21.81 8.54
N GLU A 30 -9.23 22.12 9.35
CA GLU A 30 -9.42 21.47 10.66
C GLU A 30 -9.67 19.96 10.50
N ILE A 31 -10.46 19.56 9.50
CA ILE A 31 -10.67 18.15 9.15
C ILE A 31 -9.33 17.50 8.76
N ALA A 32 -8.59 18.10 7.83
CA ALA A 32 -7.33 17.53 7.35
C ALA A 32 -6.26 17.40 8.46
N LEU A 33 -6.20 18.37 9.38
CA LEU A 33 -5.34 18.27 10.57
C LEU A 33 -5.76 17.10 11.48
N LEU A 34 -7.07 16.93 11.69
CA LEU A 34 -7.61 15.89 12.55
C LEU A 34 -7.40 14.49 11.94
N GLU A 35 -7.58 14.31 10.63
CA GLU A 35 -7.30 13.04 9.94
C GLU A 35 -5.82 12.66 10.07
N ARG A 36 -4.91 13.62 9.89
CA ARG A 36 -3.48 13.39 10.16
C ARG A 36 -3.23 12.93 11.61
N GLU A 37 -3.85 13.57 12.59
CA GLU A 37 -3.73 13.17 14.00
C GLU A 37 -4.24 11.74 14.23
N PHE A 38 -5.30 11.32 13.53
CA PHE A 38 -5.78 9.94 13.56
C PHE A 38 -4.76 8.97 12.96
N VAL A 39 -4.23 9.24 11.76
CA VAL A 39 -3.22 8.39 11.11
C VAL A 39 -1.96 8.24 11.99
N GLU A 40 -1.49 9.33 12.59
CA GLU A 40 -0.36 9.29 13.53
C GLU A 40 -0.67 8.43 14.77
N ALA A 41 -1.88 8.56 15.32
CA ALA A 41 -2.32 7.79 16.47
C ALA A 41 -2.45 6.30 16.15
N GLU A 42 -2.92 5.92 14.95
CA GLU A 42 -3.00 4.53 14.49
C GLU A 42 -1.63 3.90 14.36
N VAL A 43 -0.68 4.59 13.72
CA VAL A 43 0.72 4.11 13.62
C VAL A 43 1.33 3.96 15.02
N GLN A 44 1.05 4.87 15.95
CA GLN A 44 1.51 4.76 17.33
C GLN A 44 0.87 3.56 18.05
N ALA A 45 -0.44 3.36 17.91
CA ALA A 45 -1.15 2.23 18.51
C ALA A 45 -0.61 0.89 17.99
N PHE A 46 -0.37 0.80 16.68
CA PHE A 46 0.23 -0.37 16.07
C PHE A 46 1.65 -0.62 16.58
N ARG A 47 2.48 0.42 16.68
CA ARG A 47 3.83 0.30 17.26
C ARG A 47 3.81 -0.21 18.71
N ALA A 48 2.87 0.29 19.51
CA ALA A 48 2.71 -0.09 20.91
C ALA A 48 2.20 -1.53 21.09
N SER A 49 1.50 -2.10 20.12
CA SER A 49 1.01 -3.49 20.18
C SER A 49 2.13 -4.51 19.96
N ILE A 50 3.15 -4.17 19.18
CA ILE A 50 4.23 -5.10 18.78
C ILE A 50 4.96 -5.74 19.98
N PRO A 51 5.41 -5.01 21.01
CA PRO A 51 6.01 -5.63 22.20
C PRO A 51 5.08 -6.60 22.95
N LEU A 52 3.76 -6.41 22.87
CA LEU A 52 2.77 -7.31 23.48
C LEU A 52 2.63 -8.59 22.66
N LEU A 53 2.66 -8.48 21.33
CA LEU A 53 2.46 -9.61 20.42
C LEU A 53 3.72 -10.48 20.24
N ARG A 54 4.93 -9.89 20.26
CA ARG A 54 6.22 -10.63 20.13
C ARG A 54 6.35 -11.86 21.03
N PRO A 55 6.11 -11.79 22.37
CA PRO A 55 6.21 -12.98 23.22
C PRO A 55 5.13 -14.02 22.89
N LEU A 56 3.96 -13.60 22.40
CA LEU A 56 2.90 -14.51 21.96
C LEU A 56 3.29 -15.26 20.68
N TYR A 57 3.82 -14.56 19.67
CA TYR A 57 4.36 -15.22 18.47
C TYR A 57 5.53 -16.15 18.81
N THR A 58 6.42 -15.74 19.72
CA THR A 58 7.52 -16.61 20.18
C THR A 58 6.98 -17.91 20.79
N ARG A 59 5.97 -17.80 21.66
CA ARG A 59 5.31 -18.96 22.28
C ARG A 59 4.59 -19.82 21.23
N ARG A 60 3.88 -19.20 20.29
CA ARG A 60 3.20 -19.90 19.19
C ARG A 60 4.19 -20.68 18.33
N ASN A 61 5.28 -20.05 17.89
CA ASN A 61 6.28 -20.69 17.04
C ASN A 61 6.96 -21.86 17.78
N ALA A 62 7.23 -21.71 19.08
CA ALA A 62 7.73 -22.80 19.91
C ALA A 62 6.72 -23.97 20.03
N LEU A 63 5.41 -23.67 20.12
CA LEU A 63 4.36 -24.68 20.12
C LEU A 63 4.30 -25.41 18.76
N ILE A 64 4.27 -24.68 17.65
CA ILE A 64 4.26 -25.26 16.29
C ILE A 64 5.46 -26.18 16.11
N ALA A 65 6.67 -25.67 16.37
CA ALA A 65 7.91 -26.43 16.20
C ALA A 65 8.03 -27.67 17.10
N SER A 66 7.39 -27.67 18.28
CA SER A 66 7.51 -28.78 19.24
C SER A 66 6.35 -29.77 19.21
N LYS A 67 5.16 -29.36 18.76
CA LYS A 67 3.93 -30.17 18.82
C LYS A 67 3.32 -30.44 17.45
N LEU A 68 3.57 -29.59 16.47
CA LEU A 68 2.93 -29.62 15.14
C LEU A 68 3.95 -29.79 13.99
N ALA A 69 5.20 -30.12 14.30
CA ALA A 69 6.27 -30.25 13.31
C ALA A 69 5.99 -31.28 12.21
N ASP A 70 5.25 -32.35 12.55
CA ASP A 70 4.88 -33.42 11.62
C ASP A 70 3.42 -33.32 11.14
N ALA A 71 2.78 -32.15 11.30
CA ALA A 71 1.35 -31.96 11.05
C ALA A 71 1.06 -30.99 9.89
N ASP A 72 2.05 -30.72 9.04
CA ASP A 72 1.94 -29.85 7.86
C ASP A 72 1.31 -28.48 8.17
N PHE A 73 1.68 -27.89 9.32
CA PHE A 73 1.06 -26.68 9.84
C PHE A 73 1.04 -25.53 8.82
N TRP A 74 2.22 -25.09 8.36
CA TRP A 74 2.34 -23.96 7.44
C TRP A 74 1.76 -24.23 6.05
N PRO A 75 1.99 -25.41 5.43
CA PRO A 75 1.29 -25.79 4.21
C PRO A 75 -0.23 -25.63 4.27
N ARG A 76 -0.86 -26.07 5.37
CA ARG A 76 -2.32 -25.96 5.55
C ARG A 76 -2.80 -24.54 5.72
N VAL A 77 -2.03 -23.71 6.44
CA VAL A 77 -2.32 -22.28 6.62
C VAL A 77 -2.21 -21.53 5.28
N PHE A 78 -1.23 -21.88 4.45
CA PHE A 78 -1.05 -21.23 3.15
C PHE A 78 -2.16 -21.60 2.17
N ALA A 79 -2.61 -22.86 2.19
CA ALA A 79 -3.68 -23.34 1.33
C ALA A 79 -5.07 -22.76 1.65
N SER A 80 -5.27 -22.09 2.79
CA SER A 80 -6.57 -21.49 3.11
C SER A 80 -6.72 -20.04 2.65
N GLU A 81 -5.65 -19.24 2.74
CA GLU A 81 -5.74 -17.78 2.52
C GLU A 81 -5.09 -17.30 1.23
N ILE A 82 -3.95 -17.89 0.85
CA ILE A 82 -3.18 -17.41 -0.28
C ILE A 82 -3.22 -18.36 -1.47
N GLU A 83 -4.14 -19.33 -1.47
CA GLU A 83 -4.37 -20.26 -2.59
C GLU A 83 -4.50 -19.51 -3.92
N ALA A 84 -5.20 -18.37 -3.92
CA ALA A 84 -5.38 -17.54 -5.10
C ALA A 84 -4.06 -17.00 -5.70
N TYR A 85 -2.99 -16.89 -4.90
CA TYR A 85 -1.66 -16.41 -5.30
C TYR A 85 -0.68 -17.54 -5.65
N LEU A 86 -1.11 -18.82 -5.58
CA LEU A 86 -0.25 -19.98 -5.83
C LEU A 86 -0.59 -20.63 -7.18
N LEU A 87 0.42 -20.85 -8.02
CA LEU A 87 0.28 -21.79 -9.13
C LEU A 87 0.33 -23.24 -8.62
N PRO A 88 -0.21 -24.22 -9.36
CA PRO A 88 -0.13 -25.64 -8.96
C PRO A 88 1.29 -26.15 -8.69
N SER A 89 2.28 -25.57 -9.39
CA SER A 89 3.69 -25.88 -9.15
C SER A 89 4.23 -25.28 -7.85
N ASP A 90 3.73 -24.12 -7.45
CA ASP A 90 4.09 -23.48 -6.18
C ASP A 90 3.47 -24.22 -5.00
N GLU A 91 2.20 -24.60 -5.12
CA GLU A 91 1.51 -25.41 -4.11
C GLU A 91 2.26 -26.71 -3.80
N MET A 92 2.78 -27.39 -4.83
CA MET A 92 3.58 -28.60 -4.64
C MET A 92 4.82 -28.31 -3.78
N ILE A 93 5.52 -27.21 -4.08
CA ILE A 93 6.72 -26.80 -3.34
C ILE A 93 6.35 -26.42 -1.90
N ILE A 94 5.31 -25.61 -1.70
CA ILE A 94 4.82 -25.20 -0.38
C ILE A 94 4.45 -26.44 0.44
N ARG A 95 3.65 -27.34 -0.14
CA ARG A 95 3.17 -28.55 0.53
C ARG A 95 4.29 -29.50 0.93
N GLU A 96 5.27 -29.71 0.06
CA GLU A 96 6.31 -30.71 0.30
C GLU A 96 7.53 -30.16 1.06
N CYS A 97 7.80 -28.86 0.92
CA CYS A 97 9.04 -28.26 1.38
C CYS A 97 8.86 -27.21 2.49
N LEU A 98 7.74 -26.49 2.62
CA LEU A 98 7.65 -25.39 3.60
C LEU A 98 7.61 -25.93 5.04
N LYS A 99 8.66 -25.63 5.81
CA LYS A 99 8.79 -26.03 7.21
C LYS A 99 8.37 -24.96 8.18
N ASN A 100 8.73 -23.72 7.87
CA ASN A 100 8.47 -22.60 8.76
C ASN A 100 8.27 -21.31 7.97
N PHE A 101 7.43 -20.44 8.52
CA PHE A 101 7.25 -19.08 8.06
C PHE A 101 7.33 -18.19 9.29
N THR A 102 8.03 -17.05 9.21
CA THR A 102 8.04 -16.05 10.27
C THR A 102 7.95 -14.64 9.72
N VAL A 103 7.12 -13.80 10.35
CA VAL A 103 7.06 -12.35 10.11
C VAL A 103 7.59 -11.60 11.32
N GLU A 104 8.51 -10.68 11.08
CA GLU A 104 9.10 -9.83 12.11
C GLU A 104 8.91 -8.34 11.74
N ARG A 105 8.41 -7.55 12.68
CA ARG A 105 8.43 -6.08 12.57
C ARG A 105 9.81 -5.58 13.04
N VAL A 106 10.76 -5.45 12.11
CA VAL A 106 12.21 -5.41 12.39
C VAL A 106 12.72 -4.09 12.94
N SER A 107 12.08 -2.98 12.58
CA SER A 107 12.55 -1.66 12.98
C SER A 107 12.07 -1.25 14.37
N VAL A 108 11.00 -1.88 14.89
CA VAL A 108 10.42 -1.52 16.19
C VAL A 108 11.30 -2.00 17.32
N ASN A 109 11.65 -1.13 18.26
CA ASN A 109 12.47 -1.51 19.41
C ASN A 109 11.71 -2.36 20.44
N GLU A 110 12.38 -2.80 21.51
CA GLU A 110 11.76 -3.64 22.55
C GLU A 110 10.64 -2.93 23.31
N ALA A 111 10.71 -1.60 23.44
CA ALA A 111 9.74 -0.80 24.19
C ALA A 111 8.50 -0.42 23.36
N GLY A 112 8.54 -0.52 22.03
CA GLY A 112 7.45 -0.10 21.15
C GLY A 112 7.29 1.41 21.03
N ASP A 113 8.34 2.19 21.31
CA ASP A 113 8.33 3.66 21.28
C ASP A 113 9.21 4.25 20.17
N ALA A 114 9.95 3.42 19.43
CA ALA A 114 10.75 3.82 18.28
C ALA A 114 10.70 2.79 17.14
N GLY A 115 10.97 3.25 15.91
CA GLY A 115 10.95 2.45 14.67
C GLY A 115 9.61 2.50 13.94
N ASP A 116 9.60 2.22 12.64
CA ASP A 116 8.36 2.12 11.87
C ASP A 116 7.75 0.71 12.03
N PRO A 117 6.48 0.58 12.49
CA PRO A 117 5.83 -0.72 12.65
C PRO A 117 5.49 -1.41 11.32
N ARG A 118 5.56 -0.70 10.19
CA ARG A 118 5.31 -1.24 8.85
C ARG A 118 6.56 -1.83 8.18
N ASP A 119 7.73 -1.65 8.79
CA ASP A 119 8.95 -2.33 8.34
C ASP A 119 8.90 -3.81 8.72
N VAL A 120 8.83 -4.68 7.71
CA VAL A 120 8.60 -6.11 7.87
C VAL A 120 9.70 -6.96 7.27
N ARG A 121 9.99 -8.08 7.93
CA ARG A 121 10.81 -9.16 7.39
C ARG A 121 10.01 -10.45 7.37
N PHE A 122 9.92 -11.04 6.20
CA PHE A 122 9.42 -12.37 5.96
C PHE A 122 10.59 -13.34 5.90
N THR A 123 10.51 -14.45 6.62
CA THR A 123 11.48 -15.55 6.51
C THR A 123 10.73 -16.84 6.29
N PHE A 124 11.04 -17.49 5.17
CA PHE A 124 10.55 -18.80 4.80
C PHE A 124 11.67 -19.80 4.99
N GLU A 125 11.39 -20.90 5.66
CA GLU A 125 12.33 -22.00 5.83
C GLU A 125 11.77 -23.24 5.14
N PHE A 126 12.52 -23.76 4.18
CA PHE A 126 12.18 -24.94 3.39
C PHE A 126 13.04 -26.14 3.80
N ASP A 127 12.50 -27.35 3.62
CA ASP A 127 13.28 -28.59 3.71
C ASP A 127 14.39 -28.59 2.67
N THR A 128 15.62 -28.91 3.03
CA THR A 128 16.75 -29.03 2.09
C THR A 128 17.15 -30.48 1.81
N SER A 129 16.37 -31.43 2.33
CA SER A 129 16.62 -32.86 2.14
C SER A 129 16.44 -33.21 0.66
N PRO A 130 17.44 -33.84 0.01
CA PRO A 130 17.39 -34.16 -1.43
C PRO A 130 16.23 -35.08 -1.83
N GLU A 131 15.63 -35.79 -0.87
CA GLU A 131 14.49 -36.67 -1.06
C GLU A 131 13.16 -35.91 -1.19
N ARG A 132 13.07 -34.70 -0.63
CA ARG A 132 11.84 -33.90 -0.56
C ARG A 132 11.92 -32.61 -1.36
N ASN A 133 13.12 -32.03 -1.49
CA ASN A 133 13.29 -30.76 -2.16
C ASN A 133 14.35 -30.87 -3.27
N VAL A 134 13.87 -30.72 -4.51
CA VAL A 134 14.71 -30.65 -5.72
C VAL A 134 14.90 -29.22 -6.23
N TRP A 135 14.20 -28.25 -5.64
CA TRP A 135 14.11 -26.86 -6.10
C TRP A 135 15.11 -25.95 -5.38
N PHE A 136 15.22 -26.07 -4.05
CA PHE A 136 16.09 -25.21 -3.24
C PHE A 136 17.33 -25.94 -2.72
N GLY A 137 18.49 -25.32 -2.91
CA GLY A 137 19.75 -25.72 -2.29
C GLY A 137 20.11 -24.81 -1.10
N GLY A 138 21.32 -24.97 -0.56
CA GLY A 138 21.84 -24.08 0.49
C GLY A 138 21.28 -24.37 1.88
N ASP A 139 20.96 -23.32 2.63
CA ASP A 139 20.39 -23.41 3.99
C ASP A 139 18.85 -23.50 4.00
N GLY A 140 18.22 -23.43 2.82
CA GLY A 140 16.78 -23.53 2.65
C GLY A 140 16.02 -22.31 3.15
N LYS A 141 16.68 -21.16 3.32
CA LYS A 141 16.04 -19.94 3.82
C LYS A 141 15.84 -18.91 2.73
N LEU A 142 14.63 -18.40 2.58
CA LEU A 142 14.33 -17.22 1.77
C LEU A 142 13.90 -16.09 2.71
N VAL A 143 14.62 -14.98 2.66
CA VAL A 143 14.34 -13.80 3.48
C VAL A 143 13.99 -12.64 2.55
N LYS A 144 12.85 -12.00 2.82
CA LYS A 144 12.40 -10.80 2.12
C LYS A 144 12.11 -9.71 3.14
N GLU A 145 12.63 -8.51 2.90
CA GLU A 145 12.41 -7.35 3.76
C GLU A 145 11.71 -6.26 2.96
N PHE A 146 10.73 -5.62 3.59
CA PHE A 146 10.12 -4.39 3.10
C PHE A 146 10.27 -3.32 4.16
N TYR A 147 10.52 -2.11 3.67
CA TYR A 147 10.62 -0.94 4.51
C TYR A 147 9.61 0.08 4.02
N TRP A 148 8.82 0.62 4.93
CA TRP A 148 7.89 1.67 4.58
C TRP A 148 8.66 2.95 4.27
N ARG A 149 8.28 3.60 3.16
CA ARG A 149 8.90 4.83 2.68
C ARG A 149 7.82 5.81 2.31
N LYS A 150 8.01 7.06 2.70
CA LYS A 150 7.17 8.18 2.30
C LYS A 150 7.82 8.83 1.08
N SER A 151 7.09 8.95 -0.02
CA SER A 151 7.38 9.95 -1.03
C SER A 151 6.41 11.12 -0.84
N ILE A 152 6.83 12.32 -1.21
CA ILE A 152 5.88 13.40 -1.45
C ILE A 152 5.62 13.36 -2.95
N GLY A 153 4.43 12.89 -3.32
CA GLY A 153 3.91 13.03 -4.67
C GLY A 153 3.89 14.51 -5.00
N VAL A 154 4.78 14.94 -5.88
CA VAL A 154 4.71 16.28 -6.39
C VAL A 154 3.64 16.22 -7.47
N SER A 155 2.41 16.68 -7.20
CA SER A 155 1.38 16.70 -8.24
C SER A 155 1.89 17.44 -9.48
N GLU A 156 1.37 17.12 -10.66
CA GLU A 156 1.72 17.83 -11.91
C GLU A 156 1.59 19.37 -11.77
N LYS A 157 0.77 19.83 -10.83
CA LYS A 157 0.61 21.25 -10.49
C LYS A 157 1.63 21.77 -9.47
N SER A 158 2.17 20.96 -8.57
CA SER A 158 3.08 21.40 -7.51
C SER A 158 4.57 21.15 -7.77
N GLY A 159 4.95 20.45 -8.86
CA GLY A 159 6.37 20.36 -9.22
C GLY A 159 6.95 19.14 -9.94
N ARG A 160 6.18 18.29 -10.64
CA ARG A 160 6.78 17.49 -11.74
C ARG A 160 7.23 18.36 -12.93
N ARG A 161 6.75 19.61 -13.00
CA ARG A 161 7.30 20.68 -13.85
C ARG A 161 8.40 21.51 -13.20
N LYS A 162 8.84 21.18 -11.98
CA LYS A 162 9.91 21.88 -11.30
C LYS A 162 11.25 21.44 -11.90
N GLY A 163 11.84 22.30 -12.71
CA GLY A 163 13.01 21.97 -13.52
C GLY A 163 12.83 22.40 -14.97
N LEU A 164 12.06 21.64 -15.77
CA LEU A 164 11.92 21.93 -17.21
C LEU A 164 11.08 23.18 -17.48
N LEU A 165 9.89 23.30 -16.86
CA LEU A 165 9.06 24.50 -17.02
C LEU A 165 9.72 25.69 -16.34
N ASP A 166 10.31 25.51 -15.16
CA ASP A 166 11.06 26.59 -14.50
C ASP A 166 12.25 27.04 -15.33
N ALA A 167 13.02 26.14 -15.92
CA ALA A 167 14.11 26.48 -16.83
C ALA A 167 13.58 27.21 -18.08
N ALA A 168 12.42 26.81 -18.61
CA ALA A 168 11.78 27.48 -19.75
C ALA A 168 11.27 28.89 -19.39
N CYS A 169 10.64 29.05 -18.23
CA CYS A 169 10.17 30.33 -17.69
C CYS A 169 11.35 31.25 -17.36
N ASN A 170 12.38 30.73 -16.69
CA ASN A 170 13.61 31.47 -16.38
C ASN A 170 14.33 31.93 -17.64
N LEU A 171 14.41 31.07 -18.67
CA LEU A 171 14.92 31.46 -19.98
C LEU A 171 14.07 32.58 -20.59
N ALA A 172 12.74 32.43 -20.65
CA ALA A 172 11.85 33.44 -21.20
C ALA A 172 11.98 34.80 -20.49
N GLU A 173 12.14 34.81 -19.17
CA GLU A 173 12.42 36.02 -18.40
C GLU A 173 13.80 36.62 -18.71
N ALA A 174 14.84 35.80 -18.82
CA ALA A 174 16.19 36.24 -19.16
C ALA A 174 16.21 36.85 -20.57
N GLU A 175 15.53 36.22 -21.53
CA GLU A 175 15.34 36.75 -22.88
C GLU A 175 14.61 38.09 -22.84
N ALA A 176 13.55 38.23 -22.05
CA ALA A 176 12.81 39.49 -21.90
C ALA A 176 13.65 40.62 -21.28
N LYS A 177 14.53 40.29 -20.32
CA LYS A 177 15.46 41.24 -19.68
C LYS A 177 16.54 41.72 -20.65
N VAL A 178 17.08 40.84 -21.49
CA VAL A 178 18.09 41.18 -22.52
C VAL A 178 17.47 41.90 -23.72
N ALA A 179 16.23 41.54 -24.07
CA ALA A 179 15.44 42.10 -25.16
C ALA A 179 15.13 43.59 -25.02
N ALA A 180 14.93 44.09 -23.80
CA ALA A 180 14.37 45.42 -23.51
C ALA A 180 13.13 45.76 -24.39
N GLY A 181 12.29 44.75 -24.68
CA GLY A 181 11.11 44.89 -25.55
C GLY A 181 11.32 44.63 -27.05
N LYS A 182 12.48 44.11 -27.48
CA LYS A 182 12.75 43.65 -28.87
C LYS A 182 13.13 42.16 -28.90
N LYS A 183 12.91 41.45 -30.01
CA LYS A 183 13.37 40.05 -30.14
C LYS A 183 14.90 39.95 -30.01
N ILE A 184 15.38 39.03 -29.18
CA ILE A 184 16.81 38.70 -29.07
C ILE A 184 17.27 37.90 -30.30
N THR A 185 18.56 37.93 -30.61
CA THR A 185 19.13 37.09 -31.69
C THR A 185 19.47 35.68 -31.17
N PRO A 186 19.60 34.66 -32.05
CA PRO A 186 20.00 33.32 -31.65
C PRO A 186 21.34 33.27 -30.93
N GLU A 187 22.30 34.10 -31.31
CA GLU A 187 23.60 34.15 -30.63
C GLU A 187 23.46 34.65 -29.18
N GLN A 188 22.58 35.63 -28.95
CA GLN A 188 22.31 36.15 -27.60
C GLN A 188 21.59 35.14 -26.71
N ARG A 189 20.75 34.27 -27.29
CA ARG A 189 20.07 33.20 -26.56
C ARG A 189 21.05 32.11 -26.12
N LEU A 190 22.00 31.76 -26.99
CA LEU A 190 23.02 30.74 -26.70
C LEU A 190 23.98 31.15 -25.59
N ASP A 191 24.23 32.45 -25.42
CA ASP A 191 25.11 33.00 -24.38
C ASP A 191 24.42 33.10 -22.99
N LEU A 192 23.12 32.81 -22.89
CA LEU A 192 22.39 32.84 -21.61
C LEU A 192 22.65 31.57 -20.78
N PRO A 193 23.02 31.68 -19.50
CA PRO A 193 23.19 30.51 -18.63
C PRO A 193 21.85 29.77 -18.38
N GLU A 194 20.71 30.46 -18.51
CA GLU A 194 19.38 29.85 -18.44
C GLU A 194 19.09 28.93 -19.64
N TYR A 195 19.69 29.21 -20.80
CA TYR A 195 19.56 28.34 -21.98
C TYR A 195 20.33 27.03 -21.78
N GLU A 196 21.55 27.08 -21.24
CA GLU A 196 22.34 25.89 -20.88
C GLU A 196 21.62 25.00 -19.85
N LYS A 197 20.97 25.62 -18.86
CA LYS A 197 20.13 24.91 -17.89
C LYS A 197 18.94 24.22 -18.56
N LEU A 198 18.22 24.92 -19.45
CA LEU A 198 17.10 24.32 -20.18
C LEU A 198 17.56 23.13 -21.04
N VAL A 199 18.68 23.25 -21.75
CA VAL A 199 19.25 22.17 -22.56
C VAL A 199 19.60 20.95 -21.71
N THR A 200 20.15 21.18 -20.51
CA THR A 200 20.49 20.09 -19.57
C THR A 200 19.24 19.36 -19.09
N GLU A 201 18.18 20.10 -18.75
CA GLU A 201 16.91 19.49 -18.33
C GLU A 201 16.21 18.74 -19.47
N VAL A 202 16.20 19.29 -20.70
CA VAL A 202 15.68 18.58 -21.89
C VAL A 202 16.45 17.28 -22.13
N ALA A 203 17.78 17.30 -22.05
CA ALA A 203 18.60 16.11 -22.27
C ALA A 203 18.35 15.02 -21.21
N LYS A 204 18.06 15.39 -19.96
CA LYS A 204 17.66 14.44 -18.91
C LYS A 204 16.34 13.76 -19.24
N VAL A 205 15.33 14.53 -19.66
CA VAL A 205 14.00 14.02 -20.03
C VAL A 205 14.10 13.11 -21.27
N GLU A 206 14.85 13.51 -22.29
CA GLU A 206 15.06 12.69 -23.50
C GLU A 206 15.81 11.38 -23.19
N ALA A 207 16.81 11.42 -22.28
CA ALA A 207 17.52 10.22 -21.86
C ALA A 207 16.61 9.24 -21.09
N GLN A 208 15.72 9.76 -20.23
CA GLN A 208 14.71 8.96 -19.55
C GLN A 208 13.71 8.34 -20.54
N ALA A 209 13.24 9.10 -21.52
CA ALA A 209 12.36 8.60 -22.58
C ALA A 209 13.05 7.54 -23.47
N GLY A 210 14.34 7.72 -23.78
CA GLY A 210 15.14 6.74 -24.53
C GLY A 210 15.30 5.41 -23.77
N LEU A 211 15.58 5.48 -22.46
CA LEU A 211 15.62 4.30 -21.60
C LEU A 211 14.26 3.58 -21.54
N ARG A 212 13.15 4.32 -21.58
CA ARG A 212 11.79 3.75 -21.67
C ARG A 212 11.58 3.01 -22.99
N ALA A 213 11.98 3.59 -24.12
CA ALA A 213 11.82 2.98 -25.43
C ALA A 213 12.67 1.70 -25.61
N GLU A 214 13.95 1.73 -25.25
CA GLU A 214 14.82 0.54 -25.34
C GLU A 214 14.34 -0.60 -24.43
N ARG A 215 13.73 -0.27 -23.28
CA ARG A 215 13.20 -1.28 -22.35
C ARG A 215 11.86 -1.85 -22.84
N ALA A 216 10.99 -1.03 -23.42
CA ALA A 216 9.75 -1.48 -24.05
C ALA A 216 10.03 -2.42 -25.24
N GLU A 217 11.04 -2.11 -26.06
CA GLU A 217 11.48 -3.00 -27.13
C GLU A 217 12.00 -4.35 -26.59
N ARG A 218 12.71 -4.35 -25.45
CA ARG A 218 13.20 -5.58 -24.82
C ARG A 218 12.10 -6.41 -24.15
N ALA A 219 11.03 -5.77 -23.66
CA ALA A 219 9.87 -6.46 -23.11
C ALA A 219 9.00 -7.10 -24.22
N ALA A 220 8.98 -6.50 -25.42
CA ALA A 220 8.25 -7.03 -26.58
C ALA A 220 8.96 -8.20 -27.30
N ASP A 221 10.28 -8.37 -27.11
CA ASP A 221 11.09 -9.41 -27.78
C ASP A 221 11.21 -10.71 -26.94
N GLY A 222 10.44 -10.81 -25.84
CA GLY A 222 10.36 -11.99 -24.98
C GLY A 222 9.42 -13.06 -25.53
N ASP A 223 9.84 -13.72 -26.61
CA ASP A 223 9.53 -15.10 -27.05
C ASP A 223 8.15 -15.68 -26.60
N ASP A 224 7.11 -15.39 -27.38
CA ASP A 224 5.86 -16.16 -27.43
C ASP A 224 5.81 -16.86 -28.80
N ASP A 225 6.56 -17.97 -28.90
CA ASP A 225 6.53 -18.90 -30.02
C ASP A 225 5.89 -20.20 -29.49
N GLU A 226 4.58 -20.36 -29.66
CA GLU A 226 3.94 -21.59 -30.17
C GLU A 226 2.42 -21.41 -30.32
N ASP A 227 2.00 -21.43 -31.60
CA ASP A 227 0.71 -21.86 -32.15
C ASP A 227 -0.54 -20.97 -32.00
N GLU A 228 -0.81 -20.25 -33.11
CA GLU A 228 -2.15 -19.79 -33.52
C GLU A 228 -3.13 -20.98 -33.59
N ASP A 229 -4.10 -21.04 -32.69
CA ASP A 229 -5.44 -21.54 -33.00
C ASP A 229 -6.46 -20.61 -32.33
N GLU A 230 -7.35 -20.07 -33.15
CA GLU A 230 -8.45 -19.16 -32.83
C GLU A 230 -9.39 -19.74 -31.75
N ASP A 231 -9.50 -19.08 -30.61
CA ASP A 231 -10.72 -19.05 -29.78
C ASP A 231 -10.78 -17.68 -29.06
N GLU A 232 -11.33 -16.67 -29.75
CA GLU A 232 -11.90 -15.47 -29.12
C GLU A 232 -13.18 -15.89 -28.38
N ASP A 233 -13.10 -16.28 -27.10
CA ASP A 233 -14.21 -16.24 -26.12
C ASP A 233 -13.79 -16.82 -24.75
N ASP A 234 -13.24 -15.96 -23.89
CA ASP A 234 -13.23 -15.92 -22.41
C ASP A 234 -11.90 -15.31 -21.95
N HIS A 235 -11.84 -13.99 -21.83
CA HIS A 235 -11.01 -13.40 -20.77
C HIS A 235 -11.69 -13.76 -19.45
N GLU A 236 -11.51 -15.02 -19.02
CA GLU A 236 -11.58 -15.35 -17.61
C GLU A 236 -10.44 -14.53 -16.99
N ASP A 237 -10.79 -13.43 -16.31
CA ASP A 237 -9.88 -12.63 -15.50
C ASP A 237 -9.01 -13.62 -14.73
N GLY A 238 -7.73 -13.72 -15.12
CA GLY A 238 -6.79 -14.61 -14.47
C GLY A 238 -6.81 -14.29 -12.98
N GLY A 239 -6.98 -15.30 -12.13
CA GLY A 239 -6.81 -15.10 -10.71
C GLY A 239 -5.42 -14.49 -10.43
N PRO A 240 -5.17 -13.96 -9.22
CA PRO A 240 -3.95 -13.21 -8.91
C PRO A 240 -2.62 -13.99 -9.08
N ALA A 241 -2.67 -15.27 -9.45
CA ALA A 241 -1.55 -16.13 -9.79
C ALA A 241 -1.21 -16.18 -11.30
N ASP A 242 -1.16 -15.05 -12.01
CA ASP A 242 -0.64 -15.02 -13.40
C ASP A 242 0.86 -15.36 -13.49
N VAL A 243 1.57 -15.23 -12.36
CA VAL A 243 2.98 -15.59 -12.21
C VAL A 243 3.20 -16.43 -10.95
N SER A 244 4.28 -17.22 -10.93
CA SER A 244 4.64 -18.03 -9.76
C SER A 244 4.78 -17.17 -8.49
N PHE A 245 4.28 -17.67 -7.36
CA PHE A 245 4.49 -17.09 -6.03
C PHE A 245 5.95 -16.75 -5.76
N PHE A 246 6.90 -17.55 -6.26
CA PHE A 246 8.32 -17.28 -6.04
C PHE A 246 8.85 -16.05 -6.81
N ALA A 247 8.12 -15.55 -7.80
CA ALA A 247 8.42 -14.28 -8.45
C ALA A 247 8.21 -13.09 -7.50
N TRP A 248 7.37 -13.22 -6.47
CA TRP A 248 7.17 -12.21 -5.42
C TRP A 248 8.47 -11.83 -4.69
N PHE A 249 9.46 -12.72 -4.61
CA PHE A 249 10.77 -12.35 -4.04
C PHE A 249 11.50 -11.28 -4.87
N GLY A 250 11.17 -11.16 -6.16
CA GLY A 250 11.62 -10.10 -7.04
C GLY A 250 10.84 -8.79 -6.90
N TYR A 251 9.65 -8.80 -6.28
CA TYR A 251 8.83 -7.61 -6.04
C TYR A 251 9.60 -6.54 -5.26
N ARG A 252 9.64 -5.30 -5.74
CA ARG A 252 10.35 -4.19 -5.07
C ARG A 252 9.42 -3.09 -4.60
N GLY A 253 8.32 -2.86 -5.32
CA GLY A 253 7.51 -1.66 -5.17
C GLY A 253 8.28 -0.40 -5.56
N ARG A 254 7.81 0.76 -5.08
CA ARG A 254 8.41 2.07 -5.38
C ARG A 254 9.86 2.16 -4.88
N ASP A 255 10.78 2.58 -5.75
CA ASP A 255 12.22 2.68 -5.46
C ASP A 255 12.54 4.00 -4.74
N ILE A 256 12.11 4.11 -3.48
CA ILE A 256 12.33 5.29 -2.62
C ILE A 256 13.46 4.99 -1.64
N SER A 257 14.51 5.79 -1.67
CA SER A 257 15.63 5.65 -0.73
C SER A 257 15.24 6.06 0.68
N ALA A 258 16.01 5.59 1.67
CA ALA A 258 15.81 5.99 3.07
C ALA A 258 16.04 7.50 3.28
N GLU A 259 16.97 8.10 2.54
CA GLU A 259 17.26 9.53 2.59
C GLU A 259 16.09 10.34 2.02
N GLU A 260 15.58 9.98 0.85
CA GLU A 260 14.40 10.63 0.25
C GLU A 260 13.18 10.53 1.17
N SER A 261 12.98 9.37 1.80
CA SER A 261 11.89 9.21 2.76
C SER A 261 12.07 10.04 4.03
N GLU A 262 13.30 10.22 4.52
CA GLU A 262 13.57 11.07 5.69
C GLU A 262 13.33 12.55 5.34
N GLU A 263 13.78 12.98 4.16
CA GLU A 263 13.50 14.32 3.63
C GLU A 263 12.00 14.57 3.45
N ALA A 264 11.27 13.59 2.90
CA ALA A 264 9.82 13.64 2.73
C ALA A 264 9.10 13.73 4.08
N MET A 265 9.49 12.92 5.07
CA MET A 265 8.91 12.98 6.42
C MET A 265 9.13 14.34 7.07
N LYS A 266 10.33 14.90 6.93
CA LYS A 266 10.65 16.22 7.48
C LYS A 266 9.89 17.34 6.79
N ALA A 267 9.81 17.32 5.45
CA ALA A 267 9.07 18.31 4.68
C ALA A 267 7.57 18.28 5.02
N ASP A 268 7.02 17.09 5.21
CA ASP A 268 5.64 16.89 5.65
C ASP A 268 5.40 17.42 7.07
N GLU A 269 6.26 17.08 8.03
CA GLU A 269 6.18 17.61 9.40
C GLU A 269 6.28 19.15 9.42
N GLU A 270 7.15 19.74 8.60
CA GLU A 270 7.25 21.19 8.44
C GLU A 270 5.98 21.80 7.82
N TYR A 271 5.42 21.17 6.78
CA TYR A 271 4.19 21.61 6.12
C TYR A 271 3.03 21.62 7.11
N TRP A 272 2.75 20.51 7.75
CA TRP A 272 1.63 20.39 8.68
C TRP A 272 1.85 21.17 9.97
N GLY A 273 3.10 21.32 10.41
CA GLY A 273 3.45 22.23 11.49
C GLY A 273 3.06 23.68 11.19
N LYS A 274 3.21 24.14 9.94
CA LYS A 274 2.75 25.49 9.52
C LYS A 274 1.23 25.58 9.55
N ILE A 275 0.53 24.57 9.01
CA ILE A 275 -0.94 24.51 9.00
C ILE A 275 -1.49 24.53 10.44
N ALA A 276 -0.94 23.73 11.34
CA ALA A 276 -1.34 23.68 12.75
C ALA A 276 -1.10 25.01 13.50
N ARG A 277 -0.10 25.80 13.08
CA ARG A 277 0.16 27.15 13.63
C ARG A 277 -0.68 28.25 12.96
N GLY A 278 -1.50 27.91 11.97
CA GLY A 278 -2.28 28.87 11.19
C GLY A 278 -1.44 29.75 10.25
N GLU A 279 -0.23 29.30 9.90
CA GLU A 279 0.63 29.98 8.92
C GLU A 279 0.14 29.69 7.49
N LYS A 280 0.13 30.71 6.60
CA LYS A 280 -0.17 30.50 5.18
C LYS A 280 0.91 29.64 4.55
N VAL A 281 0.52 28.60 3.82
CA VAL A 281 1.41 27.74 3.03
C VAL A 281 1.25 28.08 1.54
N GLU A 282 2.31 27.94 0.75
CA GLU A 282 2.27 28.18 -0.71
C GLU A 282 1.19 27.28 -1.34
N GLY A 283 0.23 27.90 -2.04
CA GLY A 283 -1.04 27.29 -2.47
C GLY A 283 -2.27 28.06 -1.98
N ASP A 284 -2.11 28.85 -0.91
CA ASP A 284 -3.19 29.69 -0.33
C ASP A 284 -3.30 31.09 -0.98
N GLU A 285 -2.78 31.26 -2.20
CA GLU A 285 -2.82 32.53 -2.92
C GLU A 285 -4.23 32.81 -3.46
N GLU A 286 -4.93 33.69 -2.75
CA GLU A 286 -6.14 34.38 -3.13
C GLU A 286 -6.10 34.89 -4.59
N LYS A 287 -6.83 34.26 -5.51
CA LYS A 287 -7.39 34.98 -6.66
C LYS A 287 -8.55 35.86 -6.18
N GLU A 288 -8.24 36.95 -5.49
CA GLU A 288 -9.17 38.07 -5.37
C GLU A 288 -9.22 38.82 -6.71
N GLY A 289 -10.13 38.41 -7.59
CA GLY A 289 -10.33 39.06 -8.88
C GLY A 289 -11.46 38.43 -9.69
N GLU A 290 -12.69 38.84 -9.36
CA GLU A 290 -13.92 38.81 -10.18
C GLU A 290 -14.15 37.63 -11.14
N GLY A 291 -15.09 36.76 -10.76
CA GLY A 291 -16.05 36.21 -11.72
C GLY A 291 -15.91 34.73 -12.09
N ASP A 292 -17.01 34.03 -11.84
CA ASP A 292 -17.41 32.69 -12.28
C ASP A 292 -16.91 31.45 -11.53
N ALA A 293 -17.94 30.69 -11.14
CA ALA A 293 -17.91 29.47 -10.37
C ALA A 293 -17.34 28.32 -11.18
N ALA A 294 -16.21 27.80 -10.73
CA ALA A 294 -15.76 26.41 -10.85
C ALA A 294 -14.35 26.34 -10.27
N SER A 295 -14.24 26.29 -8.95
CA SER A 295 -13.03 25.76 -8.32
C SER A 295 -13.47 25.00 -7.07
N GLY A 296 -13.88 23.75 -7.30
CA GLY A 296 -13.55 22.69 -6.36
C GLY A 296 -12.03 22.73 -6.25
N ASP A 297 -11.55 23.44 -5.24
CA ASP A 297 -10.20 23.34 -4.75
C ASP A 297 -10.23 22.05 -3.92
N GLU A 298 -10.24 20.93 -4.65
CA GLU A 298 -10.16 19.61 -4.07
C GLU A 298 -8.82 19.59 -3.32
N PHE A 299 -8.93 19.62 -2.00
CA PHE A 299 -7.92 19.11 -1.11
C PHE A 299 -7.97 17.58 -1.32
N GLU A 300 -7.46 17.13 -2.47
CA GLU A 300 -7.12 15.72 -2.65
C GLU A 300 -5.91 15.51 -1.75
N GLU A 301 -6.19 15.06 -0.53
CA GLU A 301 -5.37 13.98 -0.02
C GLU A 301 -5.55 12.88 -1.08
N ASP A 302 -4.60 12.78 -2.01
CA ASP A 302 -4.58 11.73 -3.02
C ASP A 302 -4.39 10.39 -2.28
N GLU A 303 -5.42 9.93 -1.57
CA GLU A 303 -5.62 8.52 -1.26
C GLU A 303 -5.99 7.76 -2.55
N ASP A 304 -6.39 8.49 -3.60
CA ASP A 304 -6.58 8.01 -4.97
C ASP A 304 -5.50 8.58 -5.93
N ALA A 305 -4.22 8.52 -5.54
CA ALA A 305 -3.11 8.71 -6.49
C ALA A 305 -2.99 7.51 -7.46
N ASP A 306 -4.07 7.20 -8.18
CA ASP A 306 -4.07 6.52 -9.47
C ASP A 306 -3.74 7.53 -10.62
N ASP A 307 -3.11 8.66 -10.29
CA ASP A 307 -2.78 9.72 -11.23
C ASP A 307 -1.39 9.46 -11.87
N ASP A 308 -1.45 8.61 -12.90
CA ASP A 308 -0.46 8.27 -13.93
C ASP A 308 0.95 7.89 -13.41
N ASP A 309 1.25 6.60 -13.63
CA ASP A 309 2.49 5.83 -13.44
C ASP A 309 3.78 6.55 -13.89
N GLU A 310 4.18 7.63 -13.21
CA GLU A 310 5.39 8.38 -13.59
C GLU A 310 6.69 7.71 -13.12
N ASP A 311 6.58 6.72 -12.23
CA ASP A 311 7.65 5.78 -11.94
C ASP A 311 7.43 4.54 -12.81
N GLY A 312 7.82 4.55 -14.09
CA GLY A 312 7.74 3.39 -15.01
C GLY A 312 8.50 2.13 -14.57
N LEU A 313 8.87 2.04 -13.29
CA LEU A 313 9.27 0.84 -12.58
C LEU A 313 8.06 0.00 -12.12
N MET A 314 6.89 0.58 -11.82
CA MET A 314 5.68 -0.19 -11.46
C MET A 314 5.16 -0.99 -12.67
N ASP A 315 5.15 -0.39 -13.86
CA ASP A 315 4.87 -1.08 -15.14
C ASP A 315 5.82 -2.24 -15.45
N ALA A 316 6.98 -2.28 -14.80
CA ALA A 316 8.01 -3.29 -14.99
C ALA A 316 8.23 -4.15 -13.74
N GLU A 317 7.25 -4.15 -12.83
CA GLU A 317 7.25 -4.96 -11.63
C GLU A 317 6.97 -6.43 -11.99
N ILE A 318 7.78 -7.34 -11.46
CA ILE A 318 7.70 -8.77 -11.77
C ILE A 318 6.47 -9.43 -11.13
N TYR A 319 5.90 -8.79 -10.12
CA TYR A 319 4.74 -9.24 -9.38
C TYR A 319 3.89 -8.01 -8.99
N PRO A 320 3.03 -7.50 -9.89
CA PRO A 320 2.30 -6.23 -9.70
C PRO A 320 1.52 -6.17 -8.38
N GLU A 321 0.87 -7.27 -8.00
CA GLU A 321 0.09 -7.39 -6.77
C GLU A 321 0.94 -7.68 -5.51
N GLY A 322 2.26 -7.43 -5.59
CA GLY A 322 3.18 -7.85 -4.54
C GLY A 322 2.93 -7.14 -3.21
N HIS A 323 2.34 -5.94 -3.25
CA HIS A 323 1.93 -5.22 -2.04
C HIS A 323 0.75 -5.90 -1.34
N GLU A 324 -0.26 -6.36 -2.07
CA GLU A 324 -1.43 -7.04 -1.52
C GLU A 324 -1.03 -8.37 -0.90
N LEU A 325 -0.20 -9.16 -1.60
CA LEU A 325 0.32 -10.41 -1.07
C LEU A 325 1.16 -10.16 0.20
N ALA A 326 1.94 -9.08 0.26
CA ALA A 326 2.70 -8.73 1.47
C ALA A 326 1.78 -8.40 2.66
N MET A 327 0.68 -7.69 2.42
CA MET A 327 -0.33 -7.39 3.45
C MET A 327 -1.04 -8.65 3.90
N SER A 328 -1.53 -9.48 2.96
CA SER A 328 -2.17 -10.77 3.24
C SER A 328 -1.26 -11.71 4.04
N LEU A 329 0.03 -11.78 3.70
CA LEU A 329 1.00 -12.57 4.46
C LEU A 329 1.20 -12.09 5.90
N CYS A 330 1.06 -10.78 6.15
CA CYS A 330 1.20 -10.19 7.49
C CYS A 330 -0.07 -10.31 8.33
N ASP A 331 -1.19 -9.85 7.79
CA ASP A 331 -2.36 -9.53 8.60
C ASP A 331 -3.37 -10.69 8.56
N GLU A 332 -3.44 -11.41 7.44
CA GLU A 332 -4.28 -12.60 7.33
C GLU A 332 -3.49 -13.86 7.73
N VAL A 333 -2.44 -14.22 7.00
CA VAL A 333 -1.71 -15.49 7.20
C VAL A 333 -1.00 -15.52 8.55
N TRP A 334 -0.15 -14.52 8.83
CA TRP A 334 0.70 -14.58 10.02
C TRP A 334 -0.11 -14.42 11.30
N ASP A 335 -1.02 -13.46 11.40
CA ASP A 335 -1.76 -13.21 12.63
C ASP A 335 -2.80 -14.30 12.91
N ASN A 336 -3.45 -14.82 11.87
CA ASN A 336 -4.51 -15.83 12.00
C ASN A 336 -4.03 -17.29 11.79
N ALA A 337 -2.72 -17.55 11.71
CA ALA A 337 -2.17 -18.88 11.40
C ALA A 337 -2.76 -20.05 12.23
N LEU A 338 -2.95 -19.86 13.55
CA LEU A 338 -3.56 -20.91 14.38
C LEU A 338 -5.03 -21.16 14.05
N LYS A 339 -5.78 -20.09 13.75
CA LYS A 339 -7.20 -20.15 13.37
C LYS A 339 -7.34 -20.94 12.07
N TYR A 340 -6.54 -20.61 11.05
CA TYR A 340 -6.57 -21.30 9.77
C TYR A 340 -6.15 -22.76 9.86
N TYR A 341 -5.12 -23.05 10.65
CA TYR A 341 -4.75 -24.43 10.89
C TYR A 341 -5.89 -25.24 11.52
N VAL A 342 -6.56 -24.72 12.56
CA VAL A 342 -7.70 -25.40 13.20
C VAL A 342 -8.86 -25.57 12.22
N GLN A 343 -9.20 -24.55 11.44
CA GLN A 343 -10.24 -24.64 10.42
C GLN A 343 -9.92 -25.71 9.36
N SER A 344 -8.65 -25.83 8.94
CA SER A 344 -8.22 -26.84 7.97
C SER A 344 -8.43 -28.29 8.46
N LEU A 345 -8.48 -28.51 9.78
CA LEU A 345 -8.73 -29.82 10.38
C LEU A 345 -10.23 -30.16 10.45
N GLN A 346 -11.09 -29.15 10.42
CA GLN A 346 -12.56 -29.31 10.45
C GLN A 346 -13.14 -29.61 9.05
N ALA A 347 -12.31 -29.50 7.99
CA ALA A 347 -12.71 -29.86 6.66
C ALA A 347 -13.18 -31.34 6.61
N PRO A 348 -14.26 -31.66 5.85
CA PRO A 348 -14.88 -33.00 5.85
C PRO A 348 -13.92 -34.16 5.58
N GLU A 349 -12.79 -33.90 4.92
CA GLU A 349 -11.77 -34.89 4.54
C GLU A 349 -10.87 -35.33 5.70
N PHE A 350 -10.74 -34.55 6.78
CA PHE A 350 -9.78 -34.82 7.88
C PHE A 350 -10.38 -35.43 9.15
N GLY A 351 -11.70 -35.67 9.17
CA GLY A 351 -12.35 -36.47 10.20
C GLY A 351 -12.70 -35.67 11.46
N SER A 352 -13.97 -35.77 11.85
CA SER A 352 -14.63 -35.14 12.99
C SER A 352 -14.14 -35.59 14.38
N ASP A 353 -12.85 -35.90 14.55
CA ASP A 353 -12.28 -36.47 15.79
C ASP A 353 -11.44 -35.45 16.59
N ILE A 354 -11.35 -34.20 16.12
CA ILE A 354 -10.72 -33.08 16.83
C ILE A 354 -11.83 -32.13 17.30
N ASP A 355 -12.45 -32.49 18.43
CA ASP A 355 -13.37 -31.62 19.17
C ASP A 355 -12.55 -30.52 19.88
N PHE A 356 -12.30 -29.41 19.19
CA PHE A 356 -11.82 -28.20 19.85
C PHE A 356 -13.04 -27.50 20.48
N ASP A 357 -13.31 -27.79 21.77
CA ASP A 357 -14.34 -27.12 22.57
C ASP A 357 -13.99 -25.62 22.73
N MET A 358 -14.31 -24.82 21.72
CA MET A 358 -14.19 -23.35 21.75
C MET A 358 -15.39 -22.67 22.41
N ASP A 359 -16.45 -23.44 22.73
CA ASP A 359 -17.67 -22.98 23.42
C ASP A 359 -17.48 -22.80 24.94
N GLY A 360 -16.30 -23.11 25.49
CA GLY A 360 -16.00 -22.97 26.92
C GLY A 360 -15.55 -21.56 27.36
N MET A 361 -15.61 -20.56 26.49
CA MET A 361 -15.22 -19.16 26.76
C MET A 361 -16.34 -18.15 26.54
N GLU A 362 -17.59 -18.59 26.42
CA GLU A 362 -18.75 -17.69 26.47
C GLU A 362 -19.19 -17.49 27.93
N ASP A 363 -19.03 -16.24 28.39
CA ASP A 363 -19.66 -15.56 29.52
C ASP A 363 -20.23 -16.42 30.67
N ASP A 364 -19.44 -16.52 31.75
CA ASP A 364 -19.98 -16.64 33.11
C ASP A 364 -20.52 -15.26 33.52
N ASP A 365 -21.63 -14.85 32.89
CA ASP A 365 -22.50 -13.76 33.36
C ASP A 365 -23.15 -14.22 34.68
N ASP A 366 -22.41 -14.09 35.78
CA ASP A 366 -22.94 -14.18 37.14
C ASP A 366 -23.88 -12.98 37.37
N ASP A 367 -25.16 -13.24 37.09
CA ASP A 367 -26.31 -12.37 37.28
C ASP A 367 -26.59 -12.21 38.80
N ASP A 368 -25.76 -11.41 39.49
CA ASP A 368 -25.96 -11.03 40.90
C ASP A 368 -26.91 -9.81 40.97
N GLU A 369 -28.20 -10.04 40.79
CA GLU A 369 -29.25 -9.05 41.10
C GLU A 369 -29.27 -8.73 42.61
N GLU A 370 -29.14 -7.44 42.92
CA GLU A 370 -29.20 -6.85 44.26
C GLU A 370 -30.48 -7.24 45.04
N GLU A 371 -30.37 -8.03 46.12
CA GLU A 371 -31.39 -8.07 47.17
C GLU A 371 -31.01 -7.17 48.36
N THR A 372 -31.78 -6.10 48.49
CA THR A 372 -31.70 -5.05 49.51
C THR A 372 -31.74 -5.56 50.97
N ASP A 373 -30.64 -5.30 51.69
CA ASP A 373 -30.53 -4.79 53.07
C ASP A 373 -31.60 -5.21 54.12
N ARG A 374 -31.30 -6.23 54.97
CA ARG A 374 -31.83 -6.35 56.35
C ARG A 374 -30.85 -6.98 57.35
N PRO A 375 -30.78 -6.50 58.62
CA PRO A 375 -29.64 -6.70 59.51
C PRO A 375 -29.61 -8.04 60.25
N ARG A 376 -28.38 -8.54 60.44
CA ARG A 376 -27.99 -9.75 61.18
C ARG A 376 -28.59 -9.83 62.59
N LYS A 377 -29.38 -10.87 62.87
CA LYS A 377 -29.67 -11.34 64.24
C LYS A 377 -28.81 -12.57 64.58
N LYS A 378 -28.02 -12.43 65.66
CA LYS A 378 -27.30 -13.52 66.33
C LYS A 378 -28.27 -14.42 67.11
N ALA A 379 -28.07 -15.74 67.07
CA ALA A 379 -28.16 -16.70 68.19
C ALA A 379 -27.87 -18.09 67.61
N LYS A 380 -26.72 -18.72 67.92
CA LYS A 380 -26.46 -19.55 69.11
C LYS A 380 -27.45 -20.72 69.26
N THR A 381 -27.05 -21.93 68.87
CA THR A 381 -27.01 -23.11 69.75
C THR A 381 -26.01 -24.09 69.16
#